data_AF-A0ABD5X3F8-F1
#
_entry.id   AF-A0ABD5X3F8-F1
#
_cell.length_a   1.000
_cell.length_b   1.000
_cell.length_c   1.000
_cell.angle_alpha   90.00
_cell.angle_beta   90.00
_cell.angle_gamma   90.00
#
_symmetry.space_group_name_H-M   'P 1'
#
loop_
_entity.id
_entity.type
_entity.pdbx_description
1 polymer ?
#
loop_
_entity_poly.entity_id
_entity_poly.type
_entity_poly.pdbx_seq_one_letter_code
_entity_poly.pdbx_strand_id
1 'polypeptide(L)'
;MFSSRLYWNRHFTQKLADNPDTVEHAVNPVFRGMNRSSHDQALATAWKEGADWFYRHLLDAEPGINYQQWQIQSGLVGVHPLRIYDPRKQVRDNDSEGSFIKTYVPELSALPATFLDEPSKAPLSVQNEHDVTIGEDYPYPVVDFERRRQEARDIWAALDDRAKEALNDPERRRRVSLSQRSWSDKDNTESKPQQTGQTKLGDFDA
;
A
#
# COMPACT_ATOMS: atom_id res chain seq x y z
N MET A 1 -20.04 -5.80 10.09
CA MET A 1 -18.89 -5.89 9.16
C MET A 1 -19.30 -5.83 7.69
N PHE A 2 -20.26 -6.63 7.22
CA PHE A 2 -20.64 -6.69 5.80
C PHE A 2 -21.18 -5.37 5.21
N SER A 3 -22.19 -4.74 5.83
CA SER A 3 -22.80 -3.51 5.30
C SER A 3 -21.82 -2.34 5.18
N SER A 4 -20.79 -2.30 6.03
CA SER A 4 -19.71 -1.31 5.91
C SER A 4 -18.90 -1.51 4.62
N ARG A 5 -18.64 -2.75 4.21
CA ARG A 5 -17.93 -3.05 2.96
C ARG A 5 -18.74 -2.63 1.74
N LEU A 6 -20.07 -2.81 1.76
CA LEU A 6 -20.95 -2.30 0.70
C LEU A 6 -20.93 -0.78 0.60
N TYR A 7 -20.92 -0.08 1.74
CA TYR A 7 -20.77 1.37 1.76
C TYR A 7 -19.44 1.82 1.16
N TRP A 8 -18.34 1.14 1.52
CA TRP A 8 -17.01 1.43 0.96
C TRP A 8 -16.94 1.21 -0.55
N ASN A 9 -17.54 0.14 -1.05
CA ASN A 9 -17.64 -0.11 -2.49
C ASN A 9 -18.35 1.06 -3.19
N ARG A 10 -19.58 1.38 -2.77
CA ARG A 10 -20.40 2.48 -3.31
C ARG A 10 -19.67 3.82 -3.26
N HIS A 11 -18.95 4.09 -2.17
CA HIS A 11 -18.17 5.31 -1.98
C HIS A 11 -17.09 5.48 -3.04
N PHE A 12 -16.35 4.42 -3.34
CA PHE A 12 -15.28 4.46 -4.34
C PHE A 12 -15.82 4.58 -5.78
N THR A 13 -16.93 3.88 -6.08
CA THR A 13 -17.64 4.03 -7.37
C THR A 13 -18.10 5.48 -7.58
N GLN A 14 -18.75 6.08 -6.57
CA GLN A 14 -19.22 7.45 -6.65
C GLN A 14 -18.07 8.43 -6.89
N LYS A 15 -16.95 8.26 -6.18
CA LYS A 15 -15.77 9.11 -6.36
C LYS A 15 -15.23 9.07 -7.78
N LEU A 16 -15.18 7.89 -8.39
CA LEU A 16 -14.74 7.74 -9.77
C LEU A 16 -15.72 8.41 -10.74
N ALA A 17 -17.03 8.25 -10.52
CA ALA A 17 -18.05 8.90 -11.35
C ALA A 17 -17.94 10.43 -11.30
N ASP A 18 -17.65 10.98 -10.13
CA ASP A 18 -17.46 12.43 -9.94
C ASP A 18 -16.14 12.92 -10.54
N ASN A 19 -15.10 12.08 -10.60
CA ASN A 19 -13.74 12.44 -11.03
C ASN A 19 -13.09 11.31 -11.86
N PRO A 20 -13.46 11.17 -13.14
CA PRO A 20 -13.01 10.07 -13.97
C PRO A 20 -11.50 10.11 -14.27
N ASP A 21 -10.87 11.28 -14.18
CA ASP A 21 -9.43 11.48 -14.37
C ASP A 21 -8.56 10.83 -13.27
N THR A 22 -9.18 10.43 -12.15
CA THR A 22 -8.47 9.80 -11.02
C THR A 22 -7.91 8.43 -11.32
N VAL A 23 -8.24 7.79 -12.44
CA VAL A 23 -7.54 6.56 -12.88
C VAL A 23 -6.17 6.87 -13.50
N GLU A 24 -5.95 8.11 -13.93
CA GLU A 24 -4.70 8.54 -14.58
C GLU A 24 -3.88 9.49 -13.70
N HIS A 25 -4.53 10.18 -12.76
CA HIS A 25 -3.92 11.20 -11.91
C HIS A 25 -4.15 10.92 -10.43
N ALA A 26 -3.30 11.51 -9.59
CA ALA A 26 -3.47 11.44 -8.14
C ALA A 26 -4.85 11.96 -7.71
N VAL A 27 -5.53 11.16 -6.87
CA VAL A 27 -6.86 11.42 -6.30
C VAL A 27 -6.87 12.70 -5.47
N ASN A 28 -5.77 13.00 -4.78
CA ASN A 28 -5.59 14.30 -4.14
C ASN A 28 -4.79 15.22 -5.08
N PRO A 29 -5.41 16.29 -5.60
CA PRO A 29 -4.79 17.25 -6.51
C PRO A 29 -3.48 17.88 -6.01
N VAL A 30 -3.28 18.00 -4.69
CA VAL A 30 -2.01 18.52 -4.11
C VAL A 30 -0.82 17.63 -4.51
N PHE A 31 -1.04 16.33 -4.71
CA PHE A 31 0.00 15.41 -5.16
C PHE A 31 0.19 15.43 -6.68
N ARG A 32 -0.70 16.06 -7.46
CA ARG A 32 -0.54 16.15 -8.91
C ARG A 32 0.68 17.01 -9.24
N GLY A 33 1.68 16.37 -9.82
CA GLY A 33 2.95 17.02 -10.14
C GLY A 33 3.89 17.22 -8.93
N MET A 34 3.51 16.73 -7.74
CA MET A 34 4.44 16.63 -6.61
C MET A 34 5.60 15.73 -7.02
N ASN A 35 6.82 16.12 -6.62
CA ASN A 35 8.06 15.45 -7.00
C ASN A 35 8.34 15.42 -8.52
N ARG A 36 7.68 16.22 -9.37
CA ARG A 36 7.98 16.26 -10.83
C ARG A 36 9.47 16.45 -11.14
N SER A 37 10.17 17.26 -10.35
CA SER A 37 11.61 17.53 -10.51
C SER A 37 12.51 16.36 -10.09
N SER A 38 11.99 15.43 -9.28
CA SER A 38 12.68 14.25 -8.76
C SER A 38 11.91 12.97 -9.08
N HIS A 39 11.09 13.02 -10.14
CA HIS A 39 10.14 11.99 -10.50
C HIS A 39 10.89 10.86 -11.20
N ASP A 40 10.84 9.67 -10.62
CA ASP A 40 11.27 8.47 -11.30
C ASP A 40 10.13 7.95 -12.19
N GLN A 41 10.27 8.19 -13.49
CA GLN A 41 9.31 7.75 -14.50
C GLN A 41 9.12 6.24 -14.51
N ALA A 42 10.15 5.46 -14.18
CA ALA A 42 10.04 4.00 -14.14
C ALA A 42 9.12 3.55 -13.00
N LEU A 43 9.24 4.17 -11.81
CA LEU A 43 8.38 3.85 -10.68
C LEU A 43 6.91 4.24 -10.93
N ALA A 44 6.65 5.39 -11.54
CA ALA A 44 5.29 5.79 -11.90
C ALA A 44 4.66 4.88 -12.95
N THR A 45 5.46 4.43 -13.92
CA THR A 45 5.00 3.48 -14.94
C THR A 45 4.69 2.12 -14.32
N ALA A 46 5.58 1.60 -13.47
CA ALA A 46 5.39 0.33 -12.77
C ALA A 46 4.13 0.30 -11.90
N TRP A 47 3.81 1.42 -11.23
CA TRP A 47 2.55 1.56 -10.49
C TRP A 47 1.32 1.39 -11.38
N LYS A 48 1.29 2.08 -12.53
CA LYS A 48 0.16 2.03 -13.47
C LYS A 48 0.03 0.64 -14.10
N GLU A 49 1.14 0.05 -14.52
CA GLU A 49 1.17 -1.30 -15.07
C GLU A 49 0.66 -2.34 -14.07
N GLY A 50 1.03 -2.20 -12.79
CA GLY A 50 0.52 -3.06 -11.71
C GLY A 50 -0.99 -2.93 -11.52
N ALA A 51 -1.51 -1.69 -11.50
CA ALA A 51 -2.94 -1.44 -11.40
C ALA A 51 -3.73 -2.01 -12.58
N ASP A 52 -3.23 -1.82 -13.81
CA ASP A 52 -3.84 -2.34 -15.04
C ASP A 52 -3.76 -3.88 -15.11
N TRP A 53 -2.69 -4.48 -14.58
CA TRP A 53 -2.57 -5.92 -14.46
C TRP A 53 -3.65 -6.48 -13.55
N PHE A 54 -3.82 -5.90 -12.36
CA PHE A 54 -4.87 -6.32 -11.42
C PHE A 54 -6.26 -6.16 -12.02
N TYR A 55 -6.53 -5.03 -12.67
CA TYR A 55 -7.81 -4.77 -13.31
C TYR A 55 -8.18 -5.81 -14.37
N ARG A 56 -7.18 -6.34 -15.10
CA ARG A 56 -7.40 -7.36 -16.14
C ARG A 56 -7.55 -8.78 -15.62
N HIS A 57 -7.04 -9.08 -14.43
CA HIS A 57 -6.95 -10.46 -13.92
C HIS A 57 -7.85 -10.74 -12.72
N LEU A 58 -8.27 -9.73 -11.97
CA LEU A 58 -9.21 -9.90 -10.86
C LEU A 58 -10.64 -10.06 -11.37
N LEU A 59 -11.35 -11.07 -10.84
CA LEU A 59 -12.77 -11.31 -11.17
C LEU A 59 -13.68 -10.21 -10.62
N ASP A 60 -13.29 -9.58 -9.52
CA ASP A 60 -14.00 -8.50 -8.84
C ASP A 60 -13.42 -7.11 -9.18
N ALA A 61 -12.66 -7.01 -10.27
CA ALA A 61 -12.01 -5.79 -10.72
C ALA A 61 -13.02 -4.67 -11.00
N GLU A 62 -13.26 -3.82 -10.01
CA GLU A 62 -14.01 -2.58 -10.17
C GLU A 62 -13.05 -1.40 -10.30
N PRO A 63 -13.13 -0.56 -11.36
CA PRO A 63 -12.19 0.54 -11.57
C PRO A 63 -12.10 1.49 -10.37
N GLY A 64 -13.24 1.85 -9.78
CA GLY A 64 -13.29 2.77 -8.64
C GLY A 64 -12.50 2.25 -7.44
N ILE A 65 -12.52 0.93 -7.22
CA ILE A 65 -11.81 0.30 -6.10
C ILE A 65 -10.35 0.07 -6.47
N ASN A 66 -10.08 -0.55 -7.62
CA ASN A 66 -8.75 -0.98 -8.01
C ASN A 66 -7.75 0.19 -8.00
N TYR A 67 -7.98 1.20 -8.83
CA TYR A 67 -7.02 2.31 -8.98
C TYR A 67 -6.89 3.13 -7.69
N GLN A 68 -7.99 3.33 -6.95
CA GLN A 68 -7.94 4.08 -5.70
C GLN A 68 -7.19 3.33 -4.60
N GLN A 69 -7.31 2.00 -4.51
CA GLN A 69 -6.51 1.20 -3.56
C GLN A 69 -5.02 1.26 -3.90
N TRP A 70 -4.65 1.16 -5.18
CA TRP A 70 -3.27 1.35 -5.64
C TRP A 70 -2.73 2.75 -5.27
N GLN A 71 -3.55 3.80 -5.38
CA GLN A 71 -3.15 5.14 -4.94
C GLN A 71 -3.01 5.27 -3.43
N ILE A 72 -3.91 4.66 -2.65
CA ILE A 72 -3.84 4.63 -1.19
C ILE A 72 -2.51 4.01 -0.73
N GLN A 73 -2.12 2.87 -1.29
CA GLN A 73 -0.88 2.18 -0.90
C GLN A 73 0.38 2.92 -1.37
N SER A 74 0.28 3.74 -2.42
CA SER A 74 1.36 4.63 -2.87
C SER A 74 1.44 5.98 -2.13
N GLY A 75 0.52 6.25 -1.19
CA GLY A 75 0.51 7.49 -0.41
C GLY A 75 -0.12 8.71 -1.10
N LEU A 76 -0.81 8.52 -2.24
CA LEU A 76 -1.33 9.61 -3.10
C LEU A 76 -2.74 10.10 -2.72
N VAL A 77 -3.17 9.87 -1.48
CA VAL A 77 -4.56 10.13 -1.02
C VAL A 77 -4.67 10.92 0.27
N GLY A 78 -3.57 11.15 1.00
CA GLY A 78 -3.57 12.02 2.18
C GLY A 78 -2.57 11.67 3.28
N VAL A 79 -2.91 12.01 4.53
CA VAL A 79 -2.05 11.95 5.74
C VAL A 79 -1.83 10.55 6.33
N HIS A 80 -2.25 9.49 5.66
CA HIS A 80 -2.05 8.15 6.20
C HIS A 80 -0.58 7.76 6.12
N PRO A 81 0.02 7.28 7.22
CA PRO A 81 1.39 6.80 7.17
C PRO A 81 1.48 5.66 6.18
N LEU A 82 2.49 5.71 5.32
CA LEU A 82 2.78 4.64 4.39
C LEU A 82 3.08 3.35 5.15
N ARG A 83 2.41 2.28 4.73
CA ARG A 83 2.54 0.96 5.36
C ARG A 83 3.50 0.13 4.53
N ILE A 84 4.67 -0.16 5.10
CA ILE A 84 5.60 -1.13 4.53
C ILE A 84 5.33 -2.47 5.21
N TYR A 85 4.66 -3.36 4.48
CA TYR A 85 4.38 -4.71 4.93
C TYR A 85 5.63 -5.59 4.83
N ASP A 86 5.81 -6.47 5.81
CA ASP A 86 6.85 -7.51 5.80
C ASP A 86 6.22 -8.82 5.29
N PRO A 87 6.55 -9.26 4.07
CA PRO A 87 6.01 -10.51 3.51
C PRO A 87 6.35 -11.72 4.38
N ARG A 88 7.53 -11.75 5.00
CA ARG A 88 7.99 -12.86 5.84
C ARG A 88 7.13 -12.96 7.09
N LYS A 89 6.84 -11.81 7.70
CA LYS A 89 5.88 -11.75 8.81
C LYS A 89 4.48 -12.21 8.39
N GLN A 90 4.00 -11.85 7.19
CA GLN A 90 2.69 -12.31 6.72
C GLN A 90 2.63 -13.83 6.58
N VAL A 91 3.70 -14.48 6.11
CA VAL A 91 3.79 -15.94 6.05
C VAL A 91 3.73 -16.53 7.45
N ARG A 92 4.57 -16.06 8.38
CA ARG A 92 4.59 -16.57 9.77
C ARG A 92 3.25 -16.41 10.49
N ASP A 93 2.57 -15.29 10.27
CA ASP A 93 1.32 -14.97 10.96
C ASP A 93 0.10 -15.70 10.36
N ASN A 94 0.08 -15.94 9.04
CA ASN A 94 -1.12 -16.40 8.34
C ASN A 94 -0.98 -17.77 7.65
N ASP A 95 0.23 -18.29 7.48
CA ASP A 95 0.51 -19.57 6.83
C ASP A 95 1.62 -20.33 7.58
N SER A 96 1.47 -20.51 8.89
CA SER A 96 2.48 -21.15 9.75
C SER A 96 2.87 -22.56 9.31
N GLU A 97 1.93 -23.30 8.72
CA GLU A 97 2.15 -24.65 8.19
C GLU A 97 2.64 -24.67 6.73
N GLY A 98 2.68 -23.50 6.09
CA GLY A 98 3.06 -23.38 4.68
C GLY A 98 2.04 -23.92 3.68
N SER A 99 0.83 -24.27 4.12
CA SER A 99 -0.19 -24.90 3.28
C SER A 99 -0.51 -24.09 2.02
N PHE A 100 -0.57 -22.76 2.14
CA PHE A 100 -0.80 -21.88 1.00
C PHE A 100 0.40 -21.88 0.07
N ILE A 101 1.61 -21.66 0.60
CA ILE A 101 2.83 -21.62 -0.21
C ILE A 101 3.05 -22.95 -0.94
N LYS A 102 2.92 -24.08 -0.25
CA LYS A 102 3.12 -25.41 -0.85
C LYS A 102 2.10 -25.72 -1.96
N THR A 103 0.92 -25.10 -1.92
CA THR A 103 -0.10 -25.26 -2.95
C THR A 103 0.20 -24.43 -4.19
N TYR A 104 0.60 -23.16 -4.02
CA TYR A 104 0.73 -22.21 -5.12
C TYR A 104 2.17 -22.03 -5.62
N VAL A 105 3.16 -22.51 -4.87
CA VAL A 105 4.60 -22.51 -5.19
C VAL A 105 5.11 -23.95 -5.03
N PRO A 106 4.70 -24.87 -5.92
CA PRO A 106 4.94 -26.30 -5.77
C PRO A 106 6.43 -26.68 -5.73
N GLU A 107 7.32 -25.87 -6.30
CA GLU A 107 8.77 -26.02 -6.22
C GLU A 107 9.32 -25.90 -4.79
N LEU A 108 8.58 -25.24 -3.88
CA LEU A 108 8.92 -25.16 -2.46
C LEU A 108 8.16 -26.19 -1.60
N SER A 109 7.36 -27.07 -2.21
CA SER A 109 6.43 -27.93 -1.47
C SER A 109 7.12 -28.90 -0.49
N ALA A 110 8.33 -29.36 -0.85
CA ALA A 110 9.14 -30.25 -0.05
C ALA A 110 9.89 -29.55 1.11
N LEU A 111 10.07 -28.23 1.04
CA LEU A 111 10.83 -27.48 2.03
C LEU A 111 10.04 -27.39 3.37
N PRO A 112 10.72 -27.50 4.53
CA PRO A 112 10.06 -27.35 5.83
C PRO A 112 9.44 -25.96 6.00
N ALA A 113 8.27 -25.90 6.65
CA ALA A 113 7.51 -24.66 6.82
C ALA A 113 8.30 -23.53 7.51
N THR A 114 9.21 -23.89 8.42
CA THR A 114 10.16 -22.98 9.10
C THR A 114 11.02 -22.15 8.15
N PHE A 115 11.23 -22.57 6.90
CA PHE A 115 12.03 -21.84 5.91
C PHE A 115 11.19 -21.15 4.84
N LEU A 116 9.86 -21.33 4.81
CA LEU A 116 9.03 -20.82 3.71
C LEU A 116 8.85 -19.30 3.71
N ASP A 117 9.06 -18.63 4.85
CA ASP A 117 9.06 -17.18 4.94
C ASP A 117 10.36 -16.55 4.43
N GLU A 118 11.47 -17.29 4.43
CA GLU A 118 12.75 -16.90 3.84
C GLU A 118 13.54 -18.11 3.28
N PRO A 119 13.14 -18.67 2.12
CA PRO A 119 13.73 -19.91 1.58
C PRO A 119 15.24 -19.82 1.37
N SER A 120 15.75 -18.64 1.01
CA SER A 120 17.19 -18.36 0.83
C SER A 120 18.04 -18.54 2.09
N LYS A 121 17.43 -18.67 3.28
CA LYS A 121 18.13 -18.97 4.53
C LYS A 121 18.15 -20.46 4.87
N ALA A 122 17.48 -21.32 4.08
CA ALA A 122 17.57 -22.77 4.25
C ALA A 122 19.04 -23.21 4.10
N PRO A 123 19.63 -23.90 5.10
CA PRO A 123 20.98 -24.45 4.98
C PRO A 123 21.09 -25.41 3.79
N LEU A 124 22.26 -25.51 3.17
CA LEU A 124 22.49 -26.43 2.05
C LEU A 124 22.16 -27.88 2.41
N SER A 125 22.37 -28.29 3.66
CA SER A 125 21.97 -29.63 4.12
C SER A 125 20.47 -29.86 4.05
N VAL A 126 19.66 -28.86 4.40
CA VAL A 126 18.19 -28.92 4.32
C VAL A 126 17.75 -28.90 2.87
N GLN A 127 18.34 -28.03 2.05
CA GLN A 127 18.08 -27.99 0.61
C GLN A 127 18.32 -29.35 -0.05
N ASN A 128 19.46 -29.98 0.24
CA ASN A 128 19.80 -31.32 -0.28
C ASN A 128 18.89 -32.43 0.27
N GLU A 129 18.51 -32.37 1.54
CA GLU A 129 17.61 -33.35 2.17
C GLU A 129 16.21 -33.33 1.54
N HIS A 130 15.76 -32.14 1.13
CA HIS A 130 14.43 -31.91 0.58
C HIS A 130 14.39 -31.78 -0.95
N ASP A 131 15.53 -31.94 -1.63
CA ASP A 131 15.66 -31.83 -3.10
C ASP A 131 15.13 -30.50 -3.65
N VAL A 132 15.48 -29.38 -2.97
CA VAL A 132 15.12 -28.01 -3.37
C VAL A 132 16.36 -27.12 -3.35
N THR A 133 16.79 -26.65 -4.52
CA THR A 133 17.98 -25.80 -4.68
C THR A 133 17.58 -24.34 -4.87
N ILE A 134 17.88 -23.49 -3.87
CA ILE A 134 17.64 -22.06 -3.98
C ILE A 134 18.68 -21.42 -4.91
N GLY A 135 18.20 -20.69 -5.91
CA GLY A 135 18.96 -20.14 -7.03
C GLY A 135 18.74 -20.90 -8.33
N GLU A 136 18.25 -22.14 -8.26
CA GLU A 136 17.93 -22.98 -9.44
C GLU A 136 16.44 -23.30 -9.51
N ASP A 137 15.91 -24.04 -8.53
CA ASP A 137 14.49 -24.44 -8.46
C ASP A 137 13.60 -23.27 -8.01
N TYR A 138 14.09 -22.47 -7.07
CA TYR A 138 13.43 -21.26 -6.60
C TYR A 138 14.41 -20.09 -6.54
N PRO A 139 14.09 -18.91 -7.09
CA PRO A 139 15.06 -17.82 -7.23
C PRO A 139 15.46 -17.20 -5.88
N TYR A 140 16.66 -16.59 -5.85
CA TYR A 140 17.02 -15.69 -4.77
C TYR A 140 16.12 -14.45 -4.75
N PRO A 141 15.92 -13.81 -3.57
CA PRO A 141 15.16 -12.58 -3.47
C PRO A 141 15.69 -11.51 -4.44
N VAL A 142 14.80 -10.99 -5.30
CA VAL A 142 15.13 -9.95 -6.29
C VAL A 142 15.56 -8.63 -5.61
N VAL A 143 15.14 -8.42 -4.37
CA VAL A 143 15.48 -7.25 -3.56
C VAL A 143 15.86 -7.66 -2.14
N ASP A 144 16.85 -6.95 -1.58
CA ASP A 144 17.12 -6.98 -0.15
C ASP A 144 16.03 -6.17 0.57
N PHE A 145 15.07 -6.89 1.16
CA PHE A 145 13.93 -6.29 1.82
C PHE A 145 14.33 -5.38 2.98
N GLU A 146 15.27 -5.81 3.83
CA GLU A 146 15.66 -5.04 5.02
C GLU A 146 16.35 -3.73 4.62
N ARG A 147 17.27 -3.80 3.65
CA ARG A 147 17.92 -2.62 3.11
C ARG A 147 16.90 -1.65 2.49
N ARG A 148 16.04 -2.13 1.60
CA ARG A 148 15.02 -1.29 0.93
C ARG A 148 14.03 -0.68 1.91
N ARG A 149 13.65 -1.44 2.94
CA ARG A 149 12.76 -0.98 3.99
C ARG A 149 13.40 0.12 4.83
N GLN A 150 14.69 0.01 5.14
CA GLN A 150 15.41 1.04 5.86
C GLN A 150 15.57 2.31 5.00
N GLU A 151 15.99 2.17 3.74
CA GLU A 151 16.06 3.30 2.79
C GLU A 151 14.74 4.06 2.70
N ALA A 152 13.62 3.35 2.57
CA ALA A 152 12.30 3.95 2.55
C ALA A 152 12.00 4.71 3.86
N ARG A 153 12.28 4.11 5.01
CA ARG A 153 12.09 4.75 6.32
C ARG A 153 12.90 6.03 6.47
N ASP A 154 14.15 6.02 6.03
CA ASP A 154 15.05 7.17 6.13
C ASP A 154 14.54 8.33 5.27
N ILE A 155 14.07 8.04 4.05
CA ILE A 155 13.43 9.03 3.17
C ILE A 155 12.22 9.68 3.87
N TRP A 156 11.32 8.87 4.46
CA TRP A 156 10.13 9.40 5.11
C TRP A 156 10.45 10.15 6.41
N ALA A 157 11.43 9.67 7.19
CA ALA A 157 11.89 10.33 8.40
C ALA A 157 12.47 11.72 8.08
N ALA A 158 13.24 11.86 7.00
CA ALA A 158 13.78 13.14 6.56
C ALA A 158 12.70 14.15 6.11
N LEU A 159 11.49 13.68 5.78
CA LEU A 159 10.36 14.51 5.39
C LEU A 159 9.41 14.83 6.55
N ASP A 160 9.57 14.18 7.70
CA ASP A 160 8.60 14.22 8.81
C ASP A 160 8.43 15.63 9.40
N ASP A 161 9.53 16.33 9.69
CA ASP A 161 9.47 17.69 10.26
C ASP A 161 8.82 18.69 9.28
N ARG A 162 9.19 18.61 8.00
CA ARG A 162 8.58 19.44 6.93
C ARG A 162 7.10 19.14 6.77
N ALA A 163 6.70 17.87 6.87
CA ALA A 163 5.31 17.47 6.82
C ALA A 163 4.54 18.03 8.02
N LYS A 164 5.08 17.91 9.25
CA LYS A 164 4.47 18.48 10.47
C LYS A 164 4.31 19.99 10.38
N GLU A 165 5.35 20.70 9.93
CA GLU A 165 5.29 22.15 9.73
C GLU A 165 4.21 22.54 8.71
N ALA A 166 4.15 21.85 7.57
CA ALA A 166 3.13 22.11 6.55
C ALA A 166 1.70 21.84 7.05
N LEU A 167 1.53 20.92 8.00
CA LEU A 167 0.24 20.58 8.62
C LEU A 167 -0.19 21.56 9.74
N ASN A 168 0.64 22.54 10.09
CA ASN A 168 0.25 23.62 11.00
C ASN A 168 -0.66 24.65 10.34
N ASP A 169 -0.62 24.76 9.01
CA ASP A 169 -1.55 25.59 8.22
C ASP A 169 -2.94 24.92 8.19
N PRO A 170 -3.99 25.52 8.79
CA PRO A 170 -5.32 24.94 8.84
C PRO A 170 -5.93 24.66 7.46
N GLU A 171 -5.63 25.50 6.46
CA GLU A 171 -6.12 25.32 5.09
C GLU A 171 -5.46 24.10 4.43
N ARG A 172 -4.14 23.96 4.58
CA ARG A 172 -3.43 22.75 4.11
C ARG A 172 -3.91 21.51 4.85
N ARG A 173 -4.06 21.58 6.18
CA ARG A 173 -4.53 20.47 7.01
C ARG A 173 -5.91 19.98 6.59
N ARG A 174 -6.82 20.91 6.25
CA ARG A 174 -8.14 20.57 5.71
C ARG A 174 -8.01 19.82 4.37
N ARG A 175 -7.09 20.25 3.50
CA ARG A 175 -6.91 19.70 2.14
C ARG A 175 -6.21 18.34 2.08
N VAL A 176 -5.33 18.03 3.02
CA VAL A 176 -4.57 16.77 2.98
C VAL A 176 -5.34 15.54 3.46
N SER A 177 -6.53 15.71 4.05
CA SER A 177 -7.35 14.62 4.58
C SER A 177 -8.73 14.60 3.94
N LEU A 178 -9.03 13.49 3.26
CA LEU A 178 -10.38 13.18 2.78
C LEU A 178 -11.31 12.67 3.89
N SER A 179 -10.80 12.55 5.14
CA SER A 179 -11.53 12.08 6.31
C SER A 179 -11.96 13.23 7.20
N GLN A 180 -13.22 13.23 7.63
CA GLN A 180 -13.75 14.18 8.62
C GLN A 180 -13.32 13.89 10.06
N ARG A 181 -12.60 12.78 10.31
CA ARG A 181 -12.08 12.45 11.64
C ARG A 181 -10.78 13.20 11.92
N SER A 182 -10.77 13.98 12.99
CA SER A 182 -9.55 14.57 13.52
C SER A 182 -8.56 13.48 13.95
N TRP A 183 -7.28 13.68 13.63
CA TRP A 183 -6.18 12.81 14.06
C TRP A 183 -5.93 12.89 15.58
N SER A 184 -6.47 13.91 16.27
CA SER A 184 -6.36 14.10 17.73
C SER A 184 -7.31 13.24 18.56
N ASP A 185 -8.35 12.66 17.99
CA ASP A 185 -9.48 12.11 18.77
C ASP A 185 -9.38 10.60 19.05
N LYS A 186 -8.21 9.97 18.83
CA LYS A 186 -8.05 8.56 19.16
C LYS A 186 -8.01 8.26 20.66
N ASP A 187 -7.78 9.28 21.50
CA ASP A 187 -7.67 9.12 22.96
C ASP A 187 -8.81 9.75 23.77
N ASN A 188 -9.85 10.34 23.14
CA ASN A 188 -10.92 10.99 23.90
C ASN A 188 -12.32 10.62 23.39
N THR A 189 -13.02 9.77 24.14
CA THR A 189 -14.33 9.19 23.79
C THR A 189 -15.54 10.12 23.97
N GLU A 190 -15.37 11.41 24.26
CA GLU A 190 -16.51 12.26 24.69
C GLU A 190 -16.79 13.55 23.90
N SER A 191 -16.15 13.80 22.75
CA SER A 191 -16.53 14.95 21.92
C SER A 191 -16.95 14.55 20.51
N LYS A 192 -18.09 15.09 20.05
CA LYS A 192 -18.51 14.97 18.64
C LYS A 192 -17.37 15.52 17.77
N PRO A 193 -16.88 14.78 16.75
CA PRO A 193 -15.75 15.22 15.95
C PRO A 193 -16.10 16.55 15.28
N GLN A 194 -15.31 17.59 15.56
CA GLN A 194 -15.41 18.85 14.86
C GLN A 194 -15.04 18.59 13.39
N GLN A 195 -15.94 18.94 12.46
CA GLN A 195 -15.73 18.71 11.03
C GLN A 195 -14.48 19.46 10.55
N THR A 196 -13.38 18.74 10.46
CA THR A 196 -12.05 19.29 10.13
C THR A 196 -11.52 18.81 8.78
N GLY A 197 -12.21 17.86 8.14
CA GLY A 197 -11.88 17.37 6.80
C GLY A 197 -12.72 18.03 5.71
N GLN A 198 -12.25 17.96 4.46
CA GLN A 198 -12.98 18.43 3.29
C GLN A 198 -14.34 17.73 3.11
N THR A 199 -15.30 18.45 2.55
CA THR A 199 -16.63 17.93 2.20
C THR A 199 -16.80 17.74 0.69
N LYS A 200 -15.96 18.35 -0.15
CA LYS A 200 -16.00 18.28 -1.62
C LYS A 200 -14.59 18.35 -2.22
N LEU A 201 -14.38 17.72 -3.38
CA LEU A 201 -13.09 17.79 -4.09
C LEU A 201 -12.78 19.20 -4.65
N GLY A 202 -13.79 20.03 -4.97
CA GLY A 202 -13.57 21.41 -5.42
C GLY A 202 -12.84 22.30 -4.39
N ASP A 203 -12.76 21.87 -3.13
CA ASP A 203 -11.96 22.51 -2.08
C ASP A 203 -10.43 22.34 -2.30
N PHE A 204 -10.00 21.59 -3.33
CA PHE A 204 -8.60 21.45 -3.72
C PHE A 204 -8.08 22.59 -4.60
N ASP A 205 -8.95 23.19 -5.40
CA ASP A 205 -8.56 24.12 -6.49
C ASP A 205 -8.68 25.61 -6.12
N ALA A 206 -9.20 25.93 -4.93
CA ALA A 206 -9.35 27.31 -4.39
C ALA A 206 -8.17 27.73 -3.53
#